data_AF-A0A375I049-F1
#
_entry.id   AF-A0A375I049-F1
#
_cell.length_a   1.000
_cell.length_b   1.000
_cell.length_c   1.000
_cell.angle_alpha   90.00
_cell.angle_beta   90.00
_cell.angle_gamma   90.00
#
_symmetry.space_group_name_H-M   'P 1'
#
loop_
_entity.id
_entity.type
_entity.pdbx_description
1 polymer ?
#
loop_
_entity_poly.entity_id
_entity_poly.type
_entity_poly.pdbx_seq_one_letter_code
_entity_poly.pdbx_strand_id
1 'polypeptide(L)'
;MLHGALLIVDEVLCGLRYADGGYCQAHRVPADLITLSEGLAQGIGLSAVIGTADAMSGADGVYLGNTYLRENRAFVAANLTQQIFEEDGIVARLADSGAVLKRLFHESFASFGIPARVLGSDAMFDIVMPSQRHGSAFVRRCLQYGIYTGYPATYMSNISMGNTFFSTLQEALKGALADYCKDEDMTARVTDRSMIEYCWRAFRATANTCLSNKTYWAQL
;
A
#
# COMPACT_ATOMS: atom_id res chain seq x y z
N MET A 1 -16.15 -17.34 -14.31
CA MET A 1 -16.09 -16.63 -15.61
C MET A 1 -16.86 -15.33 -15.46
N LEU A 2 -16.36 -14.20 -15.99
CA LEU A 2 -16.95 -12.86 -15.81
C LEU A 2 -18.23 -12.63 -16.66
N HIS A 3 -18.91 -13.69 -17.09
CA HIS A 3 -20.15 -13.61 -17.88
C HIS A 3 -20.11 -12.69 -19.12
N GLY A 4 -18.94 -12.54 -19.74
CA GLY A 4 -18.73 -11.66 -20.91
C GLY A 4 -18.47 -10.19 -20.57
N ALA A 5 -18.33 -9.83 -19.29
CA ALA A 5 -17.88 -8.50 -18.88
C ALA A 5 -16.36 -8.36 -19.00
N LEU A 6 -15.90 -7.18 -19.40
CA LEU A 6 -14.50 -6.77 -19.31
C LEU A 6 -14.14 -6.49 -17.85
N LEU A 7 -12.93 -6.88 -17.44
CA LEU A 7 -12.35 -6.58 -16.14
C LEU A 7 -11.27 -5.52 -16.27
N ILE A 8 -11.50 -4.39 -15.62
CA ILE A 8 -10.49 -3.33 -15.44
C ILE A 8 -9.99 -3.41 -14.00
N VAL A 9 -8.67 -3.48 -13.81
CA VAL A 9 -8.04 -3.48 -12.48
C VAL A 9 -7.21 -2.22 -12.32
N ASP A 10 -7.57 -1.40 -11.34
CA ASP A 10 -6.81 -0.20 -11.04
C ASP A 10 -5.54 -0.55 -10.23
N GLU A 11 -4.39 -0.50 -10.89
CA GLU A 11 -3.08 -0.77 -10.29
C GLU A 11 -2.24 0.50 -10.10
N VAL A 12 -2.88 1.68 -10.02
CA VAL A 12 -2.18 2.97 -9.82
C VAL A 12 -1.24 2.93 -8.60
N LEU A 13 -1.70 2.33 -7.50
CA LEU A 13 -0.97 2.23 -6.22
C LEU A 13 -0.12 0.96 -6.11
N CYS A 14 -0.67 -0.20 -6.52
CA CYS A 14 -0.06 -1.51 -6.29
C CYS A 14 0.78 -2.03 -7.45
N GLY A 15 0.67 -1.42 -8.63
CA GLY A 15 1.41 -1.80 -9.82
C GLY A 15 2.91 -1.79 -9.57
N LEU A 16 3.60 -2.80 -10.11
CA LEU A 16 5.05 -3.01 -9.97
C LEU A 16 5.53 -3.24 -8.52
N ARG A 17 4.64 -3.47 -7.54
CA ARG A 17 5.05 -3.75 -6.15
C ARG A 17 4.94 -5.23 -5.74
N TYR A 18 4.05 -5.98 -6.36
CA TYR A 18 3.78 -7.39 -6.03
C TYR A 18 4.55 -8.38 -6.90
N ALA A 19 4.76 -8.01 -8.16
CA ALA A 19 5.54 -8.74 -9.17
C ALA A 19 5.97 -7.71 -10.24
N ASP A 20 6.88 -8.09 -11.12
CA ASP A 20 7.29 -7.23 -12.24
C ASP A 20 6.10 -6.86 -13.14
N GLY A 21 5.14 -7.77 -13.35
CA GLY A 21 3.86 -7.47 -14.01
C GLY A 21 2.72 -7.09 -13.06
N GLY A 22 3.02 -6.59 -11.87
CA GLY A 22 2.04 -6.04 -10.94
C GLY A 22 1.19 -7.08 -10.18
N TYR A 23 0.11 -6.58 -9.58
CA TYR A 23 -0.83 -7.35 -8.76
C TYR A 23 -1.54 -8.43 -9.58
N CYS A 24 -1.96 -8.12 -10.81
CA CYS A 24 -2.63 -9.07 -11.68
C CYS A 24 -1.74 -10.27 -12.02
N GLN A 25 -0.45 -10.07 -12.28
CA GLN A 25 0.49 -11.19 -12.46
C GLN A 25 0.63 -12.00 -11.17
N ALA A 26 0.89 -11.34 -10.04
CA ALA A 26 1.13 -12.01 -8.77
C ALA A 26 -0.06 -12.88 -8.32
N HIS A 27 -1.28 -12.40 -8.56
CA HIS A 27 -2.51 -13.05 -8.11
C HIS A 27 -3.29 -13.77 -9.23
N ARG A 28 -2.73 -13.83 -10.44
CA ARG A 28 -3.35 -14.45 -11.63
C ARG A 28 -4.74 -13.90 -11.91
N VAL A 29 -4.91 -12.59 -11.77
CA VAL A 29 -6.16 -11.89 -12.10
C VAL A 29 -6.19 -11.64 -13.61
N PRO A 30 -7.18 -12.19 -14.35
CA PRO A 30 -7.25 -12.05 -15.79
C PRO A 30 -7.88 -10.71 -16.17
N ALA A 31 -7.16 -9.61 -15.93
CA ALA A 31 -7.61 -8.27 -16.29
C ALA A 31 -7.51 -8.06 -17.81
N ASP A 32 -8.53 -7.39 -18.38
CA ASP A 32 -8.51 -6.94 -19.77
C ASP A 32 -7.78 -5.61 -19.91
N LEU A 33 -7.87 -4.76 -18.87
CA LEU A 33 -7.20 -3.48 -18.76
C LEU A 33 -6.64 -3.28 -17.34
N ILE A 34 -5.49 -2.64 -17.26
CA ILE A 34 -4.91 -2.14 -16.01
C ILE A 34 -4.53 -0.66 -16.15
N THR A 35 -4.52 0.04 -15.02
CA THR A 35 -3.94 1.40 -14.90
C THR A 35 -2.68 1.36 -14.06
N LEU A 36 -1.65 2.10 -14.45
CA LEU A 36 -0.38 2.22 -13.71
C LEU A 36 -0.03 3.70 -13.50
N SER A 37 0.65 4.03 -12.40
CA SER A 37 1.15 5.39 -12.13
C SER A 37 2.31 5.42 -11.13
N GLU A 38 2.06 5.13 -9.84
CA GLU A 38 3.02 5.49 -8.78
C GLU A 38 4.37 4.76 -8.90
N GLY A 39 4.34 3.46 -9.23
CA GLY A 39 5.54 2.66 -9.45
C GLY A 39 6.22 2.93 -10.81
N LEU A 40 5.59 3.66 -11.72
CA LEU A 40 6.04 3.76 -13.12
C LEU A 40 7.24 4.69 -13.28
N ALA A 41 7.23 5.84 -12.58
CA ALA A 41 8.18 6.93 -12.81
C ALA A 41 8.71 7.60 -11.53
N GLN A 42 8.70 6.89 -10.40
CA GLN A 42 9.28 7.33 -9.11
C GLN A 42 8.87 8.74 -8.67
N GLY A 43 7.57 9.05 -8.78
CA GLY A 43 6.99 10.33 -8.37
C GLY A 43 6.98 11.42 -9.43
N ILE A 44 7.53 11.17 -10.63
CA ILE A 44 7.29 12.04 -11.80
C ILE A 44 5.90 11.72 -12.38
N GLY A 45 5.16 12.76 -12.76
CA GLY A 45 3.79 12.62 -13.25
C GLY A 45 3.72 11.87 -14.59
N LEU A 46 3.44 10.57 -14.52
CA LEU A 46 3.15 9.70 -15.64
C LEU A 46 2.15 8.63 -15.22
N SER A 47 1.16 8.37 -16.06
CA SER A 47 0.25 7.23 -15.91
C SER A 47 0.11 6.49 -17.24
N ALA A 48 -0.27 5.21 -17.16
CA ALA A 48 -0.49 4.36 -18.31
C ALA A 48 -1.80 3.57 -18.16
N VAL A 49 -2.46 3.33 -19.30
CA VAL A 49 -3.51 2.32 -19.44
C VAL A 49 -2.94 1.24 -20.36
N ILE A 50 -2.96 0.00 -19.90
CA ILE A 50 -2.41 -1.15 -20.63
C ILE A 50 -3.48 -2.23 -20.67
N GLY A 51 -3.62 -2.93 -21.80
CA GLY A 51 -4.61 -4.01 -21.90
C GLY A 51 -4.40 -4.93 -23.08
N THR A 52 -5.33 -5.86 -23.23
CA THR A 52 -5.39 -6.75 -24.39
C THR A 52 -5.65 -5.96 -25.67
N ALA A 53 -5.27 -6.51 -26.82
CA ALA A 53 -5.48 -5.86 -28.12
C ALA A 53 -6.96 -5.52 -28.35
N ASP A 54 -7.87 -6.44 -28.00
CA ASP A 54 -9.31 -6.23 -28.14
C ASP A 54 -9.82 -5.13 -27.20
N ALA A 55 -9.36 -5.09 -25.94
CA ALA A 55 -9.78 -4.06 -24.99
C ALA A 55 -9.22 -2.67 -25.34
N MET A 56 -8.07 -2.62 -26.02
CA MET A 56 -7.41 -1.39 -26.46
C MET A 56 -7.87 -0.92 -27.85
N SER A 57 -8.75 -1.66 -28.55
CA SER A 57 -9.11 -1.39 -29.95
C SER A 57 -9.72 -0.01 -30.19
N GLY A 58 -10.29 0.61 -29.15
CA GLY A 58 -10.89 1.95 -29.21
C GLY A 58 -9.96 3.09 -28.76
N ALA A 59 -8.73 2.79 -28.32
CA ALA A 59 -7.86 3.79 -27.70
C ALA A 59 -7.51 4.95 -28.65
N ASP A 60 -7.30 4.67 -29.94
CA ASP A 60 -6.98 5.68 -30.96
C ASP A 60 -8.12 6.67 -31.23
N GLY A 61 -9.36 6.30 -30.87
CA GLY A 61 -10.53 7.17 -30.97
C GLY A 61 -10.68 8.13 -29.79
N VAL A 62 -9.88 7.97 -28.72
CA VAL A 62 -9.95 8.80 -27.53
C VAL A 62 -9.07 10.02 -27.70
N TYR A 63 -9.65 11.21 -27.58
CA TYR A 63 -8.86 12.44 -27.52
C TYR A 63 -8.11 12.51 -26.18
N LEU A 64 -6.79 12.35 -26.24
CA LEU A 64 -5.88 12.61 -25.13
C LEU A 64 -5.26 14.00 -25.36
N GLY A 65 -5.41 14.90 -24.37
CA GLY A 65 -4.93 16.28 -24.47
C GLY A 65 -3.43 16.36 -24.80
N ASN A 66 -3.02 17.38 -25.56
CA ASN A 66 -1.70 17.40 -26.22
C ASN A 66 -0.68 18.40 -25.63
N THR A 67 -1.06 19.25 -24.67
CA THR A 67 -0.19 20.33 -24.13
C THR A 67 1.16 19.81 -23.62
N TYR A 68 1.17 18.63 -22.98
CA TYR A 68 2.37 17.98 -22.44
C TYR A 68 2.78 16.73 -23.22
N LEU A 69 2.24 16.52 -24.43
CA LEU A 69 2.50 15.29 -25.21
C LEU A 69 3.98 15.11 -25.61
N ARG A 70 4.75 16.21 -25.60
CA ARG A 70 6.19 16.22 -25.88
C ARG A 70 7.05 16.41 -24.62
N GLU A 71 6.46 16.30 -23.43
CA GLU A 71 7.21 16.23 -22.19
C GLU A 71 7.94 14.89 -22.17
N ASN A 72 9.28 14.93 -22.16
CA ASN A 72 10.12 13.74 -22.24
C ASN A 72 10.67 13.28 -20.88
N ARG A 73 10.67 14.13 -19.85
CA ARG A 73 11.27 13.83 -18.55
C ARG A 73 10.49 12.73 -17.83
N ALA A 74 9.17 12.70 -17.95
CA ALA A 74 8.33 11.63 -17.45
C ALA A 74 8.70 10.27 -18.08
N PHE A 75 8.88 10.23 -19.40
CA PHE A 75 9.30 9.02 -20.11
C PHE A 75 10.74 8.60 -19.78
N VAL A 76 11.67 9.55 -19.64
CA VAL A 76 13.05 9.26 -19.22
C VAL A 76 13.08 8.69 -17.81
N ALA A 77 12.32 9.28 -16.87
CA ALA A 77 12.21 8.77 -15.51
C ALA A 77 11.60 7.36 -15.48
N ALA A 78 10.57 7.11 -16.31
CA ALA A 78 9.95 5.80 -16.40
C ALA A 78 10.91 4.75 -16.97
N ASN A 79 11.57 5.04 -18.09
CA ASN A 79 12.54 4.12 -18.70
C ASN A 79 13.66 3.75 -17.72
N LEU A 80 14.23 4.75 -17.04
CA LEU A 80 15.28 4.50 -16.05
C LEU A 80 14.76 3.71 -14.83
N THR A 81 13.52 4.00 -14.39
CA THR A 81 12.88 3.24 -13.31
C THR A 81 12.72 1.78 -13.70
N GLN A 82 12.16 1.49 -14.88
CA GLN A 82 11.97 0.10 -15.34
C GLN A 82 13.31 -0.63 -15.50
N GLN A 83 14.32 0.03 -16.06
CA GLN A 83 15.66 -0.54 -16.17
C GLN A 83 16.23 -0.93 -14.79
N ILE A 84 16.11 -0.06 -13.79
CA ILE A 84 16.55 -0.36 -12.42
C ILE A 84 15.72 -1.49 -11.83
N PHE A 85 14.40 -1.53 -12.07
CA PHE A 85 13.54 -2.61 -11.58
C PHE A 85 14.01 -3.99 -12.07
N GLU A 86 14.33 -4.08 -13.36
CA GLU A 86 14.82 -5.31 -14.00
C GLU A 86 16.25 -5.68 -13.55
N GLU A 87 17.18 -4.74 -13.57
CA GLU A 87 18.60 -4.99 -13.27
C GLU A 87 18.86 -5.28 -11.79
N ASP A 88 18.18 -4.57 -10.89
CA ASP A 88 18.43 -4.63 -9.44
C ASP A 88 17.43 -5.51 -8.67
N GLY A 89 16.47 -6.14 -9.36
CA GLY A 89 15.45 -7.00 -8.74
C GLY A 89 14.63 -6.26 -7.69
N ILE A 90 14.13 -5.07 -8.04
CA ILE A 90 13.58 -4.12 -7.05
C ILE A 90 12.36 -4.67 -6.33
N VAL A 91 11.49 -5.42 -7.01
CA VAL A 91 10.27 -5.98 -6.39
C VAL A 91 10.61 -6.87 -5.19
N ALA A 92 11.60 -7.75 -5.33
CA ALA A 92 12.06 -8.60 -4.23
C ALA A 92 12.62 -7.78 -3.07
N ARG A 93 13.44 -6.76 -3.38
CA ARG A 93 14.05 -5.88 -2.37
C ARG A 93 13.01 -5.01 -1.63
N LEU A 94 11.95 -4.60 -2.31
CA LEU A 94 10.80 -3.93 -1.69
C LEU A 94 10.09 -4.88 -0.72
N ALA A 95 9.88 -6.14 -1.09
CA ALA A 95 9.31 -7.15 -0.20
C ALA A 95 10.20 -7.37 1.04
N ASP A 96 11.51 -7.54 0.86
CA ASP A 96 12.47 -7.73 1.97
C ASP A 96 12.45 -6.55 2.95
N SER A 97 12.57 -5.33 2.44
CA SER A 97 12.56 -4.10 3.25
C SER A 97 11.21 -3.93 3.96
N GLY A 98 10.13 -4.26 3.26
CA GLY A 98 8.78 -4.21 3.79
C GLY A 98 8.52 -5.24 4.89
N ALA A 99 9.07 -6.46 4.76
CA ALA A 99 9.00 -7.49 5.79
C ALA A 99 9.69 -7.03 7.09
N VAL A 100 10.84 -6.36 6.98
CA VAL A 100 11.54 -5.77 8.13
C VAL A 100 10.69 -4.68 8.79
N LEU A 101 10.14 -3.75 8.00
CA LEU A 101 9.28 -2.66 8.51
C LEU A 101 8.03 -3.19 9.22
N LYS A 102 7.35 -4.14 8.57
CA LYS A 102 6.14 -4.79 9.07
C LYS A 102 6.40 -5.55 10.37
N ARG A 103 7.52 -6.29 10.43
CA ARG A 103 7.97 -7.00 11.64
C ARG A 103 8.25 -6.01 12.77
N LEU A 104 8.93 -4.91 12.50
CA LEU A 104 9.21 -3.87 13.50
C LEU A 104 7.93 -3.33 14.14
N PHE A 105 6.90 -2.99 13.35
CA PHE A 105 5.61 -2.57 13.89
C PHE A 105 4.93 -3.68 14.69
N HIS A 106 4.89 -4.90 14.14
CA HIS A 106 4.26 -6.04 14.80
C HIS A 106 4.89 -6.34 16.17
N GLU A 107 6.22 -6.45 16.24
CA GLU A 107 6.95 -6.71 17.48
C GLU A 107 6.82 -5.56 18.48
N SER A 108 6.86 -4.31 18.00
CA SER A 108 6.69 -3.13 18.86
C SER A 108 5.29 -3.11 19.47
N PHE A 109 4.24 -3.30 18.67
CA PHE A 109 2.86 -3.35 19.19
C PHE A 109 2.67 -4.50 20.18
N ALA A 110 3.22 -5.68 19.90
CA ALA A 110 3.18 -6.82 20.82
C ALA A 110 3.87 -6.50 22.15
N SER A 111 5.06 -5.88 22.14
CA SER A 111 5.80 -5.55 23.35
C SER A 111 5.10 -4.53 24.26
N PHE A 112 4.32 -3.61 23.66
CA PHE A 112 3.55 -2.59 24.38
C PHE A 112 2.10 -3.03 24.67
N GLY A 113 1.69 -4.22 24.22
CA GLY A 113 0.31 -4.70 24.37
C GLY A 113 -0.71 -3.87 23.59
N ILE A 114 -0.29 -3.22 22.50
CA ILE A 114 -1.16 -2.36 21.70
C ILE A 114 -2.13 -3.23 20.89
N PRO A 115 -3.44 -2.96 20.97
CA PRO A 115 -4.46 -3.79 20.32
C PRO A 115 -4.59 -3.47 18.82
N ALA A 116 -3.50 -3.54 18.07
CA ALA A 116 -3.44 -3.32 16.63
C ALA A 116 -3.43 -4.64 15.86
N ARG A 117 -3.68 -4.56 14.56
CA ARG A 117 -3.44 -5.64 13.58
C ARG A 117 -2.61 -5.09 12.43
N VAL A 118 -1.56 -5.81 12.06
CA VAL A 118 -0.71 -5.48 10.90
C VAL A 118 -1.04 -6.49 9.80
N LEU A 119 -1.64 -6.03 8.70
CA LEU A 119 -2.29 -6.88 7.68
C LEU A 119 -1.77 -6.54 6.28
N GLY A 120 -1.78 -7.51 5.36
CA GLY A 120 -1.38 -7.29 3.96
C GLY A 120 -0.07 -8.00 3.59
N SER A 121 0.47 -7.65 2.43
CA SER A 121 1.74 -8.20 1.91
C SER A 121 2.94 -7.63 2.66
N ASP A 122 4.15 -8.03 2.29
CA ASP A 122 5.35 -7.45 2.92
C ASP A 122 5.71 -6.09 2.32
N ALA A 123 5.61 -5.92 1.00
CA ALA A 123 5.87 -4.64 0.33
C ALA A 123 4.80 -3.56 0.60
N MET A 124 3.56 -3.99 0.90
CA MET A 124 2.42 -3.12 1.16
C MET A 124 1.53 -3.74 2.25
N PHE A 125 1.41 -3.04 3.37
CA PHE A 125 0.61 -3.49 4.51
C PHE A 125 -0.11 -2.33 5.18
N ASP A 126 -1.14 -2.66 5.94
CA ASP A 126 -1.99 -1.72 6.66
C ASP A 126 -1.94 -2.02 8.15
N ILE A 127 -2.09 -0.98 8.96
CA ILE A 127 -2.23 -1.10 10.41
C ILE A 127 -3.66 -0.76 10.76
N VAL A 128 -4.40 -1.72 11.32
CA VAL A 128 -5.77 -1.54 11.78
C VAL A 128 -5.79 -1.43 13.30
N MET A 129 -6.38 -0.34 13.79
CA MET A 129 -6.56 -0.05 15.20
C MET A 129 -8.01 -0.30 15.63
N PRO A 130 -8.32 -0.40 16.94
CA PRO A 130 -9.68 -0.71 17.41
C PRO A 130 -10.76 0.27 16.92
N SER A 131 -10.39 1.52 16.67
CA SER A 131 -11.28 2.57 16.17
C SER A 131 -10.51 3.69 15.48
N GLN A 132 -11.21 4.59 14.77
CA GLN A 132 -10.63 5.80 14.22
C GLN A 132 -9.93 6.66 15.29
N ARG A 133 -10.47 6.72 16.52
CA ARG A 133 -9.85 7.46 17.62
C ARG A 133 -8.47 6.91 17.97
N HIS A 134 -8.36 5.59 18.13
CA HIS A 134 -7.08 4.94 18.40
C HIS A 134 -6.06 5.20 17.29
N GLY A 135 -6.49 5.09 16.03
CA GLY A 135 -5.63 5.36 14.87
C GLY A 135 -5.16 6.81 14.78
N SER A 136 -6.06 7.78 14.95
CA SER A 136 -5.68 9.20 14.97
C SER A 136 -4.73 9.54 16.13
N ALA A 137 -4.94 8.94 17.32
CA ALA A 137 -4.04 9.11 18.46
C ALA A 137 -2.66 8.53 18.18
N PHE A 138 -2.59 7.31 17.60
CA PHE A 138 -1.34 6.68 17.20
C PHE A 138 -0.55 7.54 16.20
N VAL A 139 -1.21 8.05 15.15
CA VAL A 139 -0.59 8.95 14.16
C VAL A 139 -0.06 10.22 14.81
N ARG A 140 -0.86 10.84 15.69
CA ARG A 140 -0.45 12.07 16.38
C ARG A 140 0.78 11.84 17.25
N ARG A 141 0.85 10.70 17.96
CA ARG A 141 2.01 10.33 18.77
C ARG A 141 3.22 10.04 17.89
N CYS A 142 3.07 9.30 16.80
CA CYS A 142 4.13 9.09 15.82
C CYS A 142 4.72 10.42 15.32
N LEU A 143 3.87 11.37 14.94
CA LEU A 143 4.30 12.68 14.44
C LEU A 143 5.12 13.48 15.47
N GLN A 144 4.77 13.41 16.75
CA GLN A 144 5.52 14.08 17.84
C GLN A 144 6.94 13.54 18.00
N TYR A 145 7.18 12.29 17.59
CA TYR A 145 8.48 11.64 17.60
C TYR A 145 9.14 11.63 16.20
N GLY A 146 8.64 12.44 15.25
CA GLY A 146 9.20 12.58 13.92
C GLY A 146 8.86 11.47 12.94
N ILE A 147 7.90 10.59 13.27
CA ILE A 147 7.42 9.53 12.38
C ILE A 147 6.20 10.06 11.61
N TYR A 148 6.40 10.33 10.32
CA TYR A 148 5.32 10.74 9.43
C TYR A 148 4.53 9.53 8.95
N THR A 149 3.26 9.43 9.35
CA THR A 149 2.35 8.37 8.95
C THR A 149 0.88 8.85 8.96
N GLY A 150 -0.05 8.02 8.49
CA GLY A 150 -1.49 8.28 8.44
C GLY A 150 -2.34 7.16 9.03
N TYR A 151 -3.62 7.44 9.24
CA TYR A 151 -4.63 6.45 9.60
C TYR A 151 -6.04 6.88 9.14
N PRO A 152 -6.75 6.05 8.34
CA PRO A 152 -6.23 4.84 7.70
C PRO A 152 -5.14 5.17 6.67
N ALA A 153 -4.20 4.26 6.46
CA ALA A 153 -3.14 4.40 5.45
C ALA A 153 -2.50 3.04 5.14
N THR A 154 -2.10 2.88 3.88
CA THR A 154 -1.24 1.78 3.45
C THR A 154 0.22 2.18 3.60
N TYR A 155 0.96 1.37 4.33
CA TYR A 155 2.40 1.50 4.55
C TYR A 155 3.10 0.76 3.41
N MET A 156 4.05 1.46 2.80
CA MET A 156 4.77 0.97 1.64
C MET A 156 6.27 1.06 1.87
N SER A 157 6.97 -0.03 1.58
CA SER A 157 8.43 -0.04 1.64
C SER A 157 9.04 0.78 0.50
N ASN A 158 10.28 1.21 0.74
CA ASN A 158 11.12 1.88 -0.22
C ASN A 158 12.54 1.31 -0.11
N ILE A 159 13.23 1.14 -1.23
CA ILE A 159 14.61 0.60 -1.27
C ILE A 159 15.65 1.45 -0.53
N SER A 160 15.34 2.72 -0.23
CA SER A 160 16.19 3.61 0.58
C SER A 160 16.12 3.33 2.08
N MET A 161 15.20 2.48 2.54
CA MET A 161 15.06 2.09 3.94
C MET A 161 16.20 1.14 4.36
N GLY A 162 17.36 1.71 4.68
CA GLY A 162 18.52 0.97 5.18
C GLY A 162 18.58 0.81 6.69
N ASN A 163 19.66 0.23 7.20
CA ASN A 163 19.88 -0.01 8.63
C ASN A 163 19.73 1.25 9.49
N THR A 164 20.26 2.39 9.03
CA THR A 164 20.13 3.67 9.74
C THR A 164 18.66 4.05 9.89
N PHE A 165 17.87 3.97 8.83
CA PHE A 165 16.43 4.24 8.86
C PHE A 165 15.73 3.36 9.90
N PHE A 166 15.94 2.04 9.87
CA PHE A 166 15.28 1.13 10.80
C PHE A 166 15.70 1.33 12.25
N SER A 167 16.99 1.56 12.51
CA SER A 167 17.47 1.84 13.87
C SER A 167 16.88 3.14 14.44
N THR A 168 16.81 4.20 13.63
CA THR A 168 16.18 5.47 14.03
C THR A 168 14.68 5.32 14.24
N LEU A 169 13.99 4.62 13.33
CA LEU A 169 12.56 4.36 13.44
C LEU A 169 12.23 3.56 14.70
N GLN A 170 13.00 2.52 15.01
CA GLN A 170 12.79 1.70 16.20
C GLN A 170 12.86 2.52 17.50
N GLU A 171 13.87 3.37 17.64
CA GLU A 171 14.02 4.24 18.83
C GLU A 171 12.89 5.28 18.92
N ALA A 172 12.56 5.94 17.81
CA ALA A 172 11.45 6.91 17.77
C ALA A 172 10.10 6.25 18.06
N LEU A 173 9.86 5.06 17.50
CA LEU A 173 8.61 4.32 17.65
C LEU A 173 8.43 3.89 19.10
N LYS A 174 9.49 3.40 19.76
CA LYS A 174 9.45 3.06 21.19
C LYS A 174 8.97 4.22 22.05
N GLY A 175 9.46 5.44 21.81
CA GLY A 175 9.00 6.65 22.51
C GLY A 175 7.53 6.98 22.20
N ALA A 176 7.16 6.96 20.92
CA ALA A 176 5.78 7.24 20.49
C ALA A 176 4.77 6.26 21.10
N LEU A 177 5.09 4.96 21.15
CA LEU A 177 4.22 3.92 21.70
C LEU A 177 4.12 4.01 23.22
N ALA A 178 5.24 4.30 23.91
CA ALA A 178 5.23 4.50 25.35
C ALA A 178 4.31 5.66 25.77
N ASP A 179 4.30 6.76 25.01
CA ASP A 179 3.40 7.88 25.27
C ASP A 179 1.96 7.59 24.85
N TYR A 180 1.78 6.90 23.71
CA TYR A 180 0.46 6.46 23.27
C TYR A 180 -0.27 5.62 24.32
N CYS A 181 0.42 4.67 24.95
CA CYS A 181 -0.16 3.79 25.97
C CYS A 181 -0.57 4.51 27.26
N LYS A 182 -0.12 5.75 27.52
CA LYS A 182 -0.50 6.51 28.72
C LYS A 182 -1.94 7.03 28.65
N ASP A 183 -2.40 7.38 27.45
CA ASP A 183 -3.66 8.13 27.26
C ASP A 183 -4.77 7.31 26.59
N GLU A 184 -4.45 6.14 26.04
CA GLU A 184 -5.37 5.33 25.24
C GLU A 184 -5.69 3.97 25.89
N ASP A 185 -6.85 3.43 25.56
CA ASP A 185 -7.37 2.19 26.16
C ASP A 185 -6.74 0.92 25.54
N MET A 186 -5.76 0.33 26.22
CA MET A 186 -5.11 -0.91 25.76
C MET A 186 -6.00 -2.16 25.90
N THR A 187 -7.17 -2.05 26.53
CA THR A 187 -8.15 -3.14 26.65
C THR A 187 -9.09 -3.23 25.44
N ALA A 188 -9.14 -2.19 24.61
CA ALA A 188 -9.86 -2.19 23.34
C ALA A 188 -9.36 -3.33 22.42
N ARG A 189 -10.18 -3.73 21.44
CA ARG A 189 -9.86 -4.81 20.50
C ARG A 189 -10.25 -4.43 19.08
N VAL A 190 -9.48 -4.92 18.10
CA VAL A 190 -9.91 -4.91 16.70
C VAL A 190 -11.06 -5.92 16.56
N THR A 191 -12.18 -5.45 16.04
CA THR A 191 -13.39 -6.25 15.81
C THR A 191 -13.79 -6.19 14.33
N ASP A 192 -14.79 -6.99 13.94
CA ASP A 192 -15.43 -6.87 12.62
C ASP A 192 -15.88 -5.43 12.33
N ARG A 193 -16.39 -4.71 13.34
CA ARG A 193 -16.79 -3.31 13.20
C ARG A 193 -15.59 -2.40 12.92
N SER A 194 -14.47 -2.65 13.59
CA SER A 194 -13.22 -1.91 13.36
C SER A 194 -12.73 -2.11 11.92
N MET A 195 -12.76 -3.35 11.43
CA MET A 195 -12.38 -3.68 10.05
C MET A 195 -13.30 -3.03 9.02
N ILE A 196 -14.62 -3.09 9.22
CA ILE A 196 -15.60 -2.45 8.32
C ILE A 196 -15.38 -0.94 8.28
N GLU A 197 -15.18 -0.29 9.43
CA GLU A 197 -14.89 1.15 9.47
C GLU A 197 -13.59 1.48 8.75
N TYR A 198 -12.53 0.71 8.98
CA TYR A 198 -11.25 0.89 8.30
C TYR A 198 -11.39 0.75 6.79
N CYS A 199 -11.97 -0.35 6.30
CA CYS A 199 -12.13 -0.61 4.87
C CYS A 199 -13.01 0.44 4.17
N TRP A 200 -14.06 0.93 4.84
CA TRP A 200 -14.86 2.03 4.32
C TRP A 200 -14.06 3.33 4.19
N ARG A 201 -13.26 3.68 5.20
CA ARG A 201 -12.48 4.92 5.19
C ARG A 201 -11.29 4.86 4.23
N ALA A 202 -10.59 3.74 4.20
CA ALA A 202 -9.40 3.53 3.39
C ALA A 202 -9.75 3.32 1.91
N PHE A 203 -10.74 2.47 1.64
CA PHE A 203 -10.99 1.93 0.29
C PHE A 203 -12.41 2.20 -0.22
N ARG A 204 -13.27 2.89 0.56
CA ARG A 204 -14.70 3.05 0.25
C ARG A 204 -15.43 1.71 0.07
N ALA A 205 -14.89 0.64 0.64
CA ALA A 205 -15.45 -0.69 0.53
C ALA A 205 -16.70 -0.84 1.38
N THR A 206 -17.69 -1.57 0.86
CA THR A 206 -18.89 -1.91 1.64
C THR A 206 -18.57 -2.91 2.75
N ALA A 207 -19.44 -2.99 3.76
CA ALA A 207 -19.32 -4.00 4.81
C ALA A 207 -19.31 -5.42 4.25
N ASN A 208 -20.13 -5.71 3.23
CA ASN A 208 -20.18 -7.02 2.59
C ASN A 208 -18.85 -7.37 1.91
N THR A 209 -18.25 -6.43 1.17
CA THR A 209 -16.94 -6.59 0.53
C THR A 209 -15.81 -6.81 1.54
N CYS A 210 -15.86 -6.10 2.68
CA CYS A 210 -14.91 -6.29 3.77
C CYS A 210 -15.05 -7.68 4.40
N LEU A 211 -16.27 -8.07 4.76
CA LEU A 211 -16.54 -9.33 5.46
C LEU A 211 -16.40 -10.57 4.56
N SER A 212 -16.60 -10.44 3.24
CA SER A 212 -16.34 -11.54 2.30
C SER A 212 -14.87 -11.96 2.28
N ASN A 213 -13.96 -11.10 2.76
CA ASN A 213 -12.52 -11.34 2.85
C ASN A 213 -12.07 -11.62 4.30
N LYS A 214 -13.00 -11.97 5.20
CA LYS A 214 -12.72 -12.17 6.63
C LYS A 214 -11.64 -13.20 6.93
N THR A 215 -11.51 -14.22 6.09
CA THR A 215 -10.47 -15.25 6.20
C THR A 215 -9.05 -14.68 6.23
N TYR A 216 -8.80 -13.54 5.59
CA TYR A 216 -7.48 -12.91 5.52
C TYR A 216 -7.06 -12.14 6.78
N TRP A 217 -7.98 -11.89 7.71
CA TRP A 217 -7.67 -11.10 8.92
C TRP A 217 -8.24 -11.69 10.22
N ALA A 218 -9.12 -12.69 10.16
CA ALA A 218 -9.70 -13.32 11.35
C ALA A 218 -8.78 -14.35 12.04
N GLN A 219 -7.70 -14.78 11.40
CA GLN A 219 -6.80 -15.83 11.90
C GLN A 219 -5.50 -15.30 12.55
N LEU A 220 -5.44 -13.99 12.85
CA LEU A 220 -4.29 -13.28 13.43
C LEU A 220 -4.66 -12.59 14.76
#